data_AF-A0A535TQS4-F1
#
_entry.id   AF-A0A535TQS4-F1
#
_cell.length_a   1.000
_cell.length_b   1.000
_cell.length_c   1.000
_cell.angle_alpha   90.00
_cell.angle_beta   90.00
_cell.angle_gamma   90.00
#
_symmetry.space_group_name_H-M   'P 1'
#
loop_
_entity.id
_entity.type
_entity.pdbx_description
1 polymer ?
#
loop_
_entity_poly.entity_id
_entity_poly.type
_entity_poly.pdbx_seq_one_letter_code
_entity_poly.pdbx_strand_id
1 'polypeptide(L)'
;MAQVNLDKALEAGREAVGRHAWREAFELLTAADQAGGLTAADLEGLAEAAWWNGRVELCISARERAFALRLEAGEPRRAALVALDLAKDHSGRKAAAVGAAWFSQAQRLLKDEPVGVEHGYLTRREWVQAHNSGDYRRALELALQTLEIGSRFGNKDLMALGLQDQGLTLVAQGQFGEGMALLDQATVAALSGELRPLTTGAIYCNTISTCEEIADYKRASDWTDAARRWCERQTITGFPGMCRVHRASVIRLTGAWQEAEQE
;
A
#
# COMPACT_ATOMS: atom_id res chain seq x y z
N MET A 1 -31.02 14.70 -18.65
CA MET A 1 -29.71 14.78 -19.33
C MET A 1 -28.56 14.94 -18.33
N ALA A 2 -28.64 15.85 -17.34
CA ALA A 2 -27.57 16.03 -16.34
C ALA A 2 -27.25 14.76 -15.53
N GLN A 3 -28.25 14.07 -14.97
CA GLN A 3 -28.05 12.82 -14.21
C GLN A 3 -27.39 11.71 -15.04
N VAL A 4 -27.86 11.52 -16.28
CA VAL A 4 -27.30 10.54 -17.23
C VAL A 4 -25.84 10.86 -17.60
N ASN A 5 -25.43 12.12 -17.52
CA ASN A 5 -24.05 12.53 -17.76
C ASN A 5 -23.15 12.29 -16.53
N LEU A 6 -23.70 12.47 -15.32
CA LEU A 6 -23.03 12.17 -14.06
C LEU A 6 -22.78 10.66 -13.91
N ASP A 7 -23.78 9.83 -14.19
CA ASP A 7 -23.65 8.37 -14.08
C ASP A 7 -22.58 7.83 -15.05
N LYS A 8 -22.47 8.42 -16.25
CA LYS A 8 -21.41 8.08 -17.22
C LYS A 8 -20.03 8.51 -16.75
N ALA A 9 -19.90 9.69 -16.15
CA ALA A 9 -18.63 10.17 -15.62
C ALA A 9 -18.17 9.32 -14.42
N LEU A 10 -19.10 8.90 -13.56
CA LEU A 10 -18.83 7.97 -12.45
C LEU A 10 -18.33 6.63 -12.94
N GLU A 11 -19.00 6.04 -13.93
CA GLU A 11 -18.59 4.74 -14.47
C GLU A 11 -17.22 4.82 -15.16
N ALA A 12 -16.96 5.87 -15.94
CA ALA A 12 -15.65 6.12 -16.51
C ALA A 12 -14.57 6.32 -15.42
N GLY A 13 -14.91 7.00 -14.32
CA GLY A 13 -14.02 7.15 -13.16
C GLY A 13 -13.67 5.82 -12.50
N ARG A 14 -14.65 4.93 -12.34
CA ARG A 14 -14.44 3.57 -11.80
C ARG A 14 -13.60 2.71 -12.74
N GLU A 15 -13.85 2.78 -14.04
CA GLU A 15 -13.04 2.09 -15.04
C GLU A 15 -11.59 2.58 -14.99
N ALA A 16 -11.39 3.90 -14.90
CA ALA A 16 -10.08 4.51 -14.75
C ALA A 16 -9.35 4.04 -13.47
N VAL A 17 -10.05 3.87 -12.34
CA VAL A 17 -9.49 3.23 -11.13
C VAL A 17 -9.07 1.79 -11.42
N GLY A 18 -9.94 0.98 -12.02
CA GLY A 18 -9.69 -0.43 -12.28
C GLY A 18 -8.50 -0.70 -13.21
N ARG A 19 -8.23 0.22 -14.14
CA ARG A 19 -7.06 0.17 -15.05
C ARG A 19 -5.88 1.02 -14.59
N HIS A 20 -5.90 1.52 -13.36
CA HIS A 20 -4.84 2.32 -12.73
C HIS A 20 -4.50 3.65 -13.46
N ALA A 21 -5.46 4.21 -14.20
CA ALA A 21 -5.33 5.51 -14.85
C ALA A 21 -5.53 6.64 -13.82
N TRP A 22 -4.64 6.74 -12.83
CA TRP A 22 -4.86 7.52 -11.61
C TRP A 22 -5.17 8.99 -11.83
N ARG A 23 -4.56 9.64 -12.83
CA ARG A 23 -4.87 11.03 -13.15
C ARG A 23 -6.29 11.20 -13.68
N GLU A 24 -6.68 10.36 -14.64
CA GLU A 24 -8.03 10.35 -15.21
C GLU A 24 -9.08 10.01 -14.15
N ALA A 25 -8.83 8.97 -13.34
CA ALA A 25 -9.69 8.59 -12.23
C ALA A 25 -9.89 9.74 -11.24
N PHE A 26 -8.81 10.43 -10.87
CA PHE A 26 -8.87 11.56 -9.97
C PHE A 26 -9.71 12.71 -10.55
N GLU A 27 -9.51 13.07 -11.81
CA GLU A 27 -10.26 14.14 -12.48
C GLU A 27 -11.76 13.80 -12.57
N LEU A 28 -12.10 12.59 -13.03
CA LEU A 28 -13.48 12.14 -13.22
C LEU A 28 -14.23 12.01 -11.89
N LEU A 29 -13.63 11.36 -10.88
CA LEU A 29 -14.28 11.16 -9.59
C LEU A 29 -14.39 12.47 -8.80
N THR A 30 -13.42 13.38 -8.92
CA THR A 30 -13.53 14.72 -8.30
C THR A 30 -14.68 15.52 -8.90
N ALA A 31 -14.81 15.52 -10.23
CA ALA A 31 -15.91 16.21 -10.90
C ALA A 31 -17.27 15.62 -10.51
N ALA A 32 -17.36 14.29 -10.40
CA ALA A 32 -18.58 13.63 -9.98
C ALA A 32 -18.94 13.93 -8.51
N ASP A 33 -17.93 13.96 -7.62
CA ASP A 33 -18.12 14.31 -6.22
C ASP A 33 -18.67 15.73 -6.03
N GLN A 34 -18.17 16.70 -6.79
CA GLN A 34 -18.65 18.08 -6.76
C GLN A 34 -20.07 18.23 -7.28
N ALA A 35 -20.50 17.36 -8.20
CA ALA A 35 -21.80 17.46 -8.86
C ALA A 35 -22.94 16.79 -8.07
N GLY A 36 -22.67 15.71 -7.34
CA GLY A 36 -23.73 14.95 -6.67
C GLY A 36 -23.30 14.15 -5.44
N GLY A 37 -22.04 14.27 -5.01
CA GLY A 37 -21.45 13.42 -4.00
C GLY A 37 -21.17 12.00 -4.50
N LEU A 38 -20.37 11.27 -3.73
CA LEU A 38 -19.93 9.93 -4.05
C LEU A 38 -20.41 8.91 -3.01
N THR A 39 -20.58 7.67 -3.45
CA THR A 39 -20.77 6.54 -2.52
C THR A 39 -19.49 6.28 -1.72
N ALA A 40 -19.57 5.49 -0.64
CA ALA A 40 -18.38 5.11 0.12
C ALA A 40 -17.31 4.43 -0.75
N ALA A 41 -17.72 3.53 -1.65
CA ALA A 41 -16.81 2.82 -2.55
C ALA A 41 -16.14 3.78 -3.56
N ASP A 42 -16.91 4.74 -4.09
CA ASP A 42 -16.38 5.73 -5.03
C ASP A 42 -15.42 6.71 -4.34
N LEU A 43 -15.68 7.04 -3.07
CA LEU A 43 -14.75 7.83 -2.24
C LEU A 43 -13.45 7.09 -1.94
N GLU A 44 -13.50 5.78 -1.71
CA GLU A 44 -12.30 4.95 -1.58
C GLU A 44 -11.47 4.98 -2.88
N GLY A 45 -12.13 4.86 -4.04
CA GLY A 45 -11.47 5.00 -5.35
C GLY A 45 -10.88 6.39 -5.59
N LEU A 46 -11.61 7.46 -5.23
CA LEU A 46 -11.13 8.84 -5.29
C LEU A 46 -9.92 9.04 -4.37
N ALA A 47 -9.96 8.49 -3.16
CA ALA A 47 -8.85 8.59 -2.21
C ALA A 47 -7.58 7.90 -2.74
N GLU A 48 -7.72 6.71 -3.31
CA GLU A 48 -6.59 6.00 -3.92
C GLU A 48 -6.02 6.79 -5.11
N ALA A 49 -6.87 7.30 -6.00
CA ALA A 49 -6.43 8.14 -7.11
C ALA A 49 -5.75 9.44 -6.62
N ALA A 50 -6.28 10.08 -5.58
CA ALA A 50 -5.69 11.26 -4.96
C ALA A 50 -4.30 10.95 -4.36
N TRP A 51 -4.14 9.80 -3.70
CA TRP A 51 -2.86 9.35 -3.16
C TRP A 51 -1.81 9.20 -4.25
N TRP A 52 -2.15 8.51 -5.34
CA TRP A 52 -1.25 8.30 -6.49
C TRP A 52 -0.88 9.60 -7.22
N ASN A 53 -1.69 10.64 -7.12
CA ASN A 53 -1.40 11.99 -7.65
C ASN A 53 -0.74 12.92 -6.60
N GLY A 54 -0.34 12.42 -5.44
CA GLY A 54 0.30 13.20 -4.38
C GLY A 54 -0.63 14.23 -3.71
N ARG A 55 -1.95 14.06 -3.83
CA ARG A 55 -2.98 14.92 -3.23
C ARG A 55 -3.38 14.39 -1.85
N VAL A 56 -2.43 14.38 -0.92
CA VAL A 56 -2.57 13.72 0.40
C VAL A 56 -3.75 14.24 1.21
N GLU A 57 -3.99 15.55 1.25
CA GLU A 57 -5.12 16.13 2.01
C GLU A 57 -6.47 15.70 1.44
N LEU A 58 -6.60 15.64 0.11
CA LEU A 58 -7.82 15.18 -0.55
C LEU A 58 -8.04 13.67 -0.33
N CYS A 59 -6.95 12.89 -0.34
CA CYS A 59 -7.01 11.46 -0.01
C CYS A 59 -7.57 11.22 1.40
N ILE A 60 -7.03 11.93 2.41
CA ILE A 60 -7.50 11.82 3.80
C ILE A 60 -8.96 12.27 3.90
N SER A 61 -9.32 13.42 3.34
CA SER A 61 -10.70 13.92 3.38
C SER A 61 -11.70 12.95 2.72
N ALA A 62 -11.34 12.35 1.59
CA ALA A 62 -12.18 11.34 0.94
C ALA A 62 -12.32 10.06 1.79
N ARG A 63 -11.24 9.60 2.45
CA ARG A 63 -11.28 8.45 3.37
C ARG A 63 -12.12 8.72 4.61
N GLU A 64 -12.04 9.91 5.21
CA GLU A 64 -12.88 10.27 6.36
C GLU A 64 -14.37 10.23 6.02
N ARG A 65 -14.73 10.72 4.82
CA ARG A 65 -16.10 10.65 4.31
C ARG A 65 -16.53 9.22 4.01
N ALA A 66 -15.66 8.42 3.38
CA ALA A 66 -15.93 7.01 3.12
C ALA A 66 -16.16 6.24 4.43
N PHE A 67 -15.33 6.48 5.44
CA PHE A 67 -15.46 5.89 6.77
C PHE A 67 -16.83 6.18 7.40
N ALA A 68 -17.27 7.44 7.38
CA ALA A 68 -18.58 7.84 7.90
C ALA A 68 -19.72 7.10 7.17
N LEU A 69 -19.70 7.08 5.84
CA LEU A 69 -20.72 6.40 5.04
C LEU A 69 -20.74 4.87 5.26
N ARG A 70 -19.58 4.22 5.45
CA ARG A 70 -19.51 2.78 5.77
C ARG A 70 -20.13 2.48 7.15
N LEU A 71 -19.95 3.36 8.13
CA LEU A 71 -20.59 3.23 9.44
C LEU A 71 -22.11 3.40 9.35
N GLU A 72 -22.57 4.42 8.63
CA GLU A 72 -24.00 4.66 8.40
C GLU A 72 -24.67 3.48 7.68
N ALA A 73 -23.94 2.83 6.76
CA ALA A 73 -24.40 1.63 6.05
C ALA A 73 -24.35 0.34 6.89
N GLY A 74 -23.84 0.38 8.13
CA GLY A 74 -23.71 -0.80 8.98
C GLY A 74 -22.64 -1.79 8.50
N GLU A 75 -21.56 -1.29 7.90
CA GLU A 75 -20.46 -2.09 7.33
C GLU A 75 -19.16 -1.94 8.15
N PRO A 76 -19.11 -2.44 9.41
CA PRO A 76 -18.00 -2.20 10.33
C PRO A 76 -16.65 -2.72 9.82
N ARG A 77 -16.63 -3.86 9.13
CA ARG A 77 -15.42 -4.44 8.52
C ARG A 77 -14.83 -3.53 7.44
N ARG A 78 -15.67 -2.97 6.56
CA ARG A 78 -15.22 -2.02 5.53
C ARG A 78 -14.77 -0.69 6.15
N ALA A 79 -15.51 -0.18 7.12
CA ALA A 79 -15.11 1.00 7.88
C ALA A 79 -13.74 0.79 8.58
N ALA A 80 -13.48 -0.40 9.12
CA ALA A 80 -12.20 -0.71 9.74
C ALA A 80 -11.02 -0.66 8.75
N LEU A 81 -11.19 -1.16 7.52
CA LEU A 81 -10.15 -1.03 6.48
C LEU A 81 -9.83 0.44 6.17
N VAL A 82 -10.86 1.27 6.01
CA VAL A 82 -10.68 2.71 5.77
C VAL A 82 -9.97 3.39 6.96
N ALA A 83 -10.32 3.01 8.19
CA ALA A 83 -9.66 3.51 9.40
C ALA A 83 -8.18 3.06 9.47
N LEU A 84 -7.84 1.86 9.02
CA LEU A 84 -6.44 1.42 8.92
C LEU A 84 -5.69 2.25 7.88
N ASP A 85 -6.29 2.59 6.74
CA ASP A 85 -5.65 3.48 5.77
C ASP A 85 -5.42 4.89 6.33
N LEU A 86 -6.42 5.48 7.01
CA LEU A 86 -6.28 6.77 7.70
C LEU A 86 -5.17 6.73 8.76
N ALA A 87 -5.12 5.65 9.54
CA ALA A 87 -4.04 5.44 10.50
C ALA A 87 -2.66 5.40 9.82
N LYS A 88 -2.56 4.91 8.58
CA LYS A 88 -1.30 4.87 7.82
C LYS A 88 -0.91 6.27 7.36
N ASP A 89 -1.85 7.01 6.78
CA ASP A 89 -1.60 8.34 6.23
C ASP A 89 -1.16 9.33 7.32
N HIS A 90 -1.84 9.32 8.47
CA HIS A 90 -1.48 10.20 9.58
C HIS A 90 -0.12 9.84 10.20
N SER A 91 0.23 8.56 10.29
CA SER A 91 1.57 8.13 10.70
C SER A 91 2.64 8.65 9.72
N GLY A 92 2.42 8.55 8.41
CA GLY A 92 3.33 9.09 7.39
C GLY A 92 3.53 10.60 7.49
N ARG A 93 2.50 11.33 7.95
CA ARG A 93 2.55 12.78 8.20
C ARG A 93 3.13 13.17 9.58
N LYS A 94 3.67 12.22 10.34
CA LYS A 94 4.15 12.42 11.73
C LYS A 94 3.07 12.88 12.71
N ALA A 95 1.79 12.71 12.38
CA ALA A 95 0.65 12.99 13.25
C ALA A 95 0.30 11.73 14.08
N ALA A 96 1.25 11.27 14.90
CA ALA A 96 1.19 9.96 15.55
C ALA A 96 -0.06 9.75 16.42
N ALA A 97 -0.49 10.76 17.19
CA ALA A 97 -1.67 10.68 18.04
C ALA A 97 -2.97 10.45 17.23
N VAL A 98 -3.11 11.14 16.10
CA VAL A 98 -4.27 10.99 15.21
C VAL A 98 -4.25 9.61 14.55
N GLY A 99 -3.08 9.17 14.08
CA GLY A 99 -2.92 7.82 13.53
C GLY A 99 -3.27 6.72 14.53
N ALA A 100 -2.86 6.87 15.79
CA ALA A 100 -3.18 5.94 16.87
C ALA A 100 -4.69 5.90 17.18
N ALA A 101 -5.38 7.03 17.13
CA ALA A 101 -6.83 7.09 17.32
C ALA A 101 -7.60 6.34 16.22
N TRP A 102 -7.22 6.54 14.95
CA TRP A 102 -7.79 5.79 13.83
C TRP A 102 -7.51 4.29 13.92
N PHE A 103 -6.30 3.91 14.33
CA PHE A 103 -5.95 2.52 14.54
C PHE A 103 -6.79 1.88 15.65
N SER A 104 -6.96 2.56 16.79
CA SER A 104 -7.83 2.10 17.87
C SER A 104 -9.29 1.95 17.42
N GLN A 105 -9.76 2.83 16.54
CA GLN A 105 -11.09 2.72 15.95
C GLN A 105 -11.25 1.45 15.09
N ALA A 106 -10.25 1.11 14.27
CA ALA A 106 -10.25 -0.13 13.49
C ALA A 106 -10.26 -1.38 14.41
N GLN A 107 -9.47 -1.37 15.48
CA GLN A 107 -9.47 -2.45 16.48
C GLN A 107 -10.85 -2.63 17.11
N ARG A 108 -11.49 -1.52 17.51
CA ARG A 108 -12.83 -1.54 18.12
C ARG A 108 -13.87 -2.09 17.16
N LEU A 109 -13.83 -1.72 15.89
CA LEU A 109 -14.78 -2.18 14.88
C LEU A 109 -14.63 -3.66 14.54
N LEU A 110 -13.42 -4.22 14.63
CA LEU A 110 -13.16 -5.63 14.29
C LEU A 110 -13.22 -6.58 15.49
N LYS A 111 -13.34 -6.06 16.73
CA LYS A 111 -13.26 -6.85 17.96
C LYS A 111 -14.26 -8.02 18.00
N ASP A 112 -15.50 -7.75 17.61
CA ASP A 112 -16.61 -8.72 17.68
C ASP A 112 -16.99 -9.27 16.30
N GLU A 113 -16.25 -8.91 15.25
CA GLU A 113 -16.44 -9.39 13.89
C GLU A 113 -15.75 -10.75 13.68
N PRO A 114 -16.36 -11.67 12.90
CA PRO A 114 -15.69 -12.90 12.50
C PRO A 114 -14.36 -12.61 11.80
N VAL A 115 -13.32 -13.39 12.14
CA VAL A 115 -11.99 -13.25 11.53
C VAL A 115 -12.09 -13.27 10.01
N GLY A 116 -11.52 -12.26 9.38
CA GLY A 116 -11.49 -12.08 7.93
C GLY A 116 -10.19 -11.47 7.44
N VAL A 117 -10.18 -11.06 6.16
CA VAL A 117 -9.05 -10.37 5.51
C VAL A 117 -8.72 -9.06 6.26
N GLU A 118 -9.71 -8.39 6.81
CA GLU A 118 -9.57 -7.15 7.57
C GLU A 118 -8.73 -7.32 8.84
N HIS A 119 -8.89 -8.45 9.53
CA HIS A 119 -8.03 -8.81 10.66
C HIS A 119 -6.58 -9.01 10.22
N GLY A 120 -6.34 -9.52 9.01
CA GLY A 120 -4.98 -9.63 8.47
C GLY A 120 -4.31 -8.27 8.27
N TYR A 121 -5.05 -7.28 7.75
CA TYR A 121 -4.51 -5.91 7.65
C TYR A 121 -4.36 -5.25 9.02
N LEU A 122 -5.23 -5.55 9.98
CA LEU A 122 -5.08 -5.09 11.36
C LEU A 122 -3.80 -5.66 12.00
N THR A 123 -3.62 -6.98 11.93
CA THR A 123 -2.42 -7.69 12.42
C THR A 123 -1.15 -7.15 11.77
N ARG A 124 -1.18 -6.84 10.47
CA ARG A 124 -0.05 -6.19 9.79
C ARG A 124 0.24 -4.79 10.36
N ARG A 125 -0.78 -4.01 10.73
CA ARG A 125 -0.55 -2.69 11.36
C ARG A 125 0.02 -2.81 12.77
N GLU A 126 -0.37 -3.84 13.51
CA GLU A 126 0.29 -4.20 14.77
C GLU A 126 1.74 -4.60 14.53
N TRP A 127 2.03 -5.33 13.45
CA TRP A 127 3.40 -5.68 13.06
C TRP A 127 4.27 -4.43 12.88
N VAL A 128 3.77 -3.43 12.13
CA VAL A 128 4.49 -2.16 11.93
C VAL A 128 4.85 -1.51 13.27
N GLN A 129 3.93 -1.52 14.24
CA GLN A 129 4.19 -0.95 15.57
C GLN A 129 5.27 -1.73 16.32
N ALA A 130 5.13 -3.06 16.40
CA ALA A 130 6.07 -3.93 17.10
C ALA A 130 7.48 -3.90 16.48
N HIS A 131 7.57 -3.93 15.16
CA HIS A 131 8.82 -3.85 14.42
C HIS A 131 9.53 -2.52 14.68
N ASN A 132 8.83 -1.39 14.56
CA ASN A 132 9.41 -0.07 14.79
C ASN A 132 9.81 0.19 16.26
N SER A 133 9.18 -0.48 17.22
CA SER A 133 9.58 -0.41 18.63
C SER A 133 10.70 -1.39 19.00
N GLY A 134 11.18 -2.20 18.06
CA GLY A 134 12.22 -3.21 18.30
C GLY A 134 11.73 -4.46 19.02
N ASP A 135 10.41 -4.68 19.17
CA ASP A 135 9.86 -5.94 19.69
C ASP A 135 9.79 -6.96 18.55
N TYR A 136 10.97 -7.42 18.11
CA TYR A 136 11.09 -8.30 16.96
C TYR A 136 10.46 -9.67 17.18
N ARG A 137 10.37 -10.14 18.44
CA ARG A 137 9.66 -11.38 18.76
C ARG A 137 8.17 -11.23 18.45
N ARG A 138 7.52 -10.16 18.94
CA ARG A 138 6.12 -9.89 18.66
C ARG A 138 5.89 -9.59 17.18
N ALA A 139 6.81 -8.87 16.54
CA ALA A 139 6.76 -8.63 15.11
C ALA A 139 6.73 -9.95 14.32
N LEU A 140 7.64 -10.88 14.59
CA LEU A 140 7.67 -12.15 13.86
C LEU A 140 6.36 -12.96 14.01
N GLU A 141 5.80 -13.01 15.22
CA GLU A 141 4.49 -13.63 15.48
C GLU A 141 3.38 -12.99 14.62
N LEU A 142 3.33 -11.66 14.56
CA LEU A 142 2.34 -10.91 13.79
C LEU A 142 2.51 -11.08 12.28
N ALA A 143 3.75 -11.15 11.79
CA ALA A 143 4.04 -11.37 10.38
C ALA A 143 3.60 -12.77 9.93
N LEU A 144 3.83 -13.80 10.76
CA LEU A 144 3.34 -15.16 10.55
C LEU A 144 1.80 -15.20 10.53
N GLN A 145 1.13 -14.54 11.48
CA GLN A 145 -0.33 -14.45 11.52
C GLN A 145 -0.89 -13.73 10.29
N THR A 146 -0.22 -12.69 9.80
CA THR A 146 -0.60 -11.98 8.58
C THR A 146 -0.57 -12.92 7.37
N LEU A 147 0.49 -13.72 7.23
CA LEU A 147 0.61 -14.74 6.18
C LEU A 147 -0.45 -15.84 6.33
N GLU A 148 -0.72 -16.31 7.54
CA GLU A 148 -1.73 -17.33 7.83
C GLU A 148 -3.13 -16.85 7.40
N ILE A 149 -3.52 -15.64 7.80
CA ILE A 149 -4.81 -15.04 7.42
C ILE A 149 -4.87 -14.86 5.90
N GLY A 150 -3.80 -14.33 5.28
CA GLY A 150 -3.70 -14.18 3.84
C GLY A 150 -3.92 -15.52 3.12
N SER A 151 -3.28 -16.58 3.58
CA SER A 151 -3.39 -17.93 3.01
C SER A 151 -4.78 -18.50 3.18
N ARG A 152 -5.38 -18.37 4.37
CA ARG A 152 -6.73 -18.87 4.68
C ARG A 152 -7.80 -18.27 3.78
N PHE A 153 -7.68 -16.99 3.44
CA PHE A 153 -8.67 -16.26 2.63
C PHE A 153 -8.24 -16.08 1.17
N GLY A 154 -7.11 -16.66 0.74
CA GLY A 154 -6.59 -16.50 -0.62
C GLY A 154 -6.22 -15.06 -0.99
N ASN A 155 -5.92 -14.22 0.01
CA ASN A 155 -5.54 -12.83 -0.22
C ASN A 155 -4.04 -12.72 -0.50
N LYS A 156 -3.71 -12.58 -1.78
CA LYS A 156 -2.31 -12.55 -2.27
C LYS A 156 -1.51 -11.37 -1.69
N ASP A 157 -2.14 -10.22 -1.48
CA ASP A 157 -1.45 -9.07 -0.86
C ASP A 157 -0.97 -9.40 0.55
N LEU A 158 -1.84 -9.93 1.40
CA LEU A 158 -1.50 -10.31 2.79
C LEU A 158 -0.45 -11.41 2.82
N MET A 159 -0.51 -12.37 1.90
CA MET A 159 0.50 -13.41 1.80
C MET A 159 1.89 -12.81 1.49
N ALA A 160 1.98 -11.96 0.47
CA ALA A 160 3.24 -11.33 0.09
C ALA A 160 3.77 -10.37 1.17
N LEU A 161 2.86 -9.63 1.82
CA LEU A 161 3.20 -8.74 2.93
C LEU A 161 3.68 -9.52 4.16
N GLY A 162 3.01 -10.62 4.53
CA GLY A 162 3.44 -11.47 5.63
C GLY A 162 4.83 -12.08 5.41
N LEU A 163 5.20 -12.43 4.17
CA LEU A 163 6.56 -12.86 3.83
C LEU A 163 7.57 -11.73 3.95
N GLN A 164 7.26 -10.55 3.40
CA GLN A 164 8.13 -9.38 3.53
C GLN A 164 8.35 -9.01 4.99
N ASP A 165 7.28 -8.96 5.78
CA ASP A 165 7.29 -8.50 7.16
C ASP A 165 8.12 -9.45 8.06
N GLN A 166 8.12 -10.75 7.77
CA GLN A 166 9.07 -11.72 8.34
C GLN A 166 10.51 -11.40 7.92
N GLY A 167 10.74 -11.21 6.62
CA GLY A 167 12.07 -10.91 6.07
C GLY A 167 12.71 -9.65 6.68
N LEU A 168 11.95 -8.55 6.74
CA LEU A 168 12.36 -7.30 7.37
C LEU A 168 12.72 -7.49 8.85
N THR A 169 11.90 -8.25 9.58
CA THR A 169 12.14 -8.52 11.01
C THR A 169 13.43 -9.32 11.21
N LEU A 170 13.68 -10.34 10.38
CA LEU A 170 14.91 -11.14 10.43
C LEU A 170 16.16 -10.32 10.08
N VAL A 171 16.08 -9.46 9.05
CA VAL A 171 17.18 -8.55 8.70
C VAL A 171 17.49 -7.58 9.85
N ALA A 172 16.46 -7.02 10.49
CA ALA A 172 16.64 -6.14 11.66
C ALA A 172 17.30 -6.86 12.86
N GLN A 173 17.19 -8.19 12.94
CA GLN A 173 17.86 -9.02 13.93
C GLN A 173 19.26 -9.50 13.49
N GLY A 174 19.74 -9.11 12.31
CA GLY A 174 21.02 -9.52 11.75
C GLY A 174 21.01 -10.88 11.05
N GLN A 175 19.84 -11.51 10.87
CA GLN A 175 19.67 -12.78 10.18
C GLN A 175 19.52 -12.55 8.66
N PHE A 176 20.55 -11.96 8.04
CA PHE A 176 20.47 -11.47 6.66
C PHE A 176 20.15 -12.54 5.63
N GLY A 177 20.73 -13.73 5.72
CA GLY A 177 20.54 -14.78 4.71
C GLY A 177 19.08 -15.23 4.58
N GLU A 178 18.44 -15.54 5.71
CA GLU A 178 17.03 -15.94 5.75
C GLU A 178 16.11 -14.76 5.46
N GLY A 179 16.40 -13.60 6.06
CA GLY A 179 15.59 -12.40 5.87
C GLY A 179 15.53 -11.93 4.42
N MET A 180 16.67 -11.90 3.73
CA MET A 180 16.73 -11.54 2.31
C MET A 180 16.05 -12.58 1.41
N ALA A 181 16.15 -13.87 1.74
CA ALA A 181 15.46 -14.91 0.97
C ALA A 181 13.92 -14.76 1.00
N LEU A 182 13.36 -14.28 2.12
CA LEU A 182 11.94 -13.98 2.23
C LEU A 182 11.55 -12.70 1.48
N LEU A 183 12.38 -11.66 1.55
CA LEU A 183 12.18 -10.41 0.77
C LEU A 183 12.22 -10.66 -0.74
N ASP A 184 13.14 -11.49 -1.20
CA ASP A 184 13.26 -11.90 -2.59
C ASP A 184 11.97 -12.61 -3.05
N GLN A 185 11.43 -13.55 -2.25
CA GLN A 185 10.15 -14.22 -2.54
C GLN A 185 8.96 -13.26 -2.59
N ALA A 186 8.86 -12.34 -1.62
CA ALA A 186 7.81 -11.33 -1.62
C ALA A 186 7.91 -10.43 -2.88
N THR A 187 9.12 -10.11 -3.30
CA THR A 187 9.38 -9.25 -4.48
C THR A 187 9.04 -9.96 -5.79
N VAL A 188 9.28 -11.27 -5.89
CA VAL A 188 8.76 -12.08 -7.02
C VAL A 188 7.24 -11.97 -7.09
N ALA A 189 6.54 -12.13 -5.97
CA ALA A 189 5.08 -12.02 -5.95
C ALA A 189 4.63 -10.60 -6.37
N ALA A 190 5.31 -9.56 -5.88
CA ALA A 190 5.02 -8.17 -6.24
C ALA A 190 5.17 -7.91 -7.75
N LEU A 191 6.24 -8.43 -8.37
CA LEU A 191 6.54 -8.25 -9.79
C LEU A 191 5.90 -9.30 -10.71
N SER A 192 4.99 -10.13 -10.19
CA SER A 192 4.19 -11.07 -10.98
C SER A 192 2.95 -10.42 -11.62
N GLY A 193 2.52 -9.25 -11.11
CA GLY A 193 1.31 -8.56 -11.56
C GLY A 193 0.02 -8.99 -10.85
N GLU A 194 0.11 -9.80 -9.80
CA GLU A 194 -1.06 -10.34 -9.10
C GLU A 194 -1.46 -9.57 -7.83
N LEU A 195 -0.69 -8.57 -7.42
CA LEU A 195 -0.93 -7.78 -6.21
C LEU A 195 -1.49 -6.40 -6.54
N ARG A 196 -2.10 -5.75 -5.54
CA ARG A 196 -2.54 -4.37 -5.67
C ARG A 196 -1.33 -3.44 -5.84
N PRO A 197 -1.45 -2.34 -6.64
CA PRO A 197 -0.35 -1.42 -6.88
C PRO A 197 0.32 -0.90 -5.61
N LEU A 198 -0.45 -0.53 -4.58
CA LEU A 198 0.11 -0.05 -3.31
C LEU A 198 0.94 -1.12 -2.59
N THR A 199 0.53 -2.39 -2.67
CA THR A 199 1.26 -3.51 -2.09
C THR A 199 2.55 -3.77 -2.86
N THR A 200 2.47 -3.82 -4.20
CA THR A 200 3.65 -4.01 -5.06
C THR A 200 4.68 -2.92 -4.81
N GLY A 201 4.25 -1.66 -4.77
CA GLY A 201 5.14 -0.53 -4.51
C GLY A 201 5.79 -0.60 -3.13
N ALA A 202 5.03 -0.96 -2.09
CA ALA A 202 5.58 -1.12 -0.74
C ALA A 202 6.63 -2.24 -0.68
N ILE A 203 6.35 -3.39 -1.29
CA ILE A 203 7.28 -4.52 -1.33
C ILE A 203 8.57 -4.18 -2.05
N TYR A 204 8.45 -3.61 -3.24
CA TYR A 204 9.61 -3.20 -4.01
C TYR A 204 10.45 -2.16 -3.26
N CYS A 205 9.84 -1.09 -2.73
CA CYS A 205 10.57 -0.06 -2.00
C CYS A 205 11.30 -0.62 -0.78
N ASN A 206 10.63 -1.44 0.03
CA ASN A 206 11.23 -2.03 1.22
C ASN A 206 12.40 -2.95 0.86
N THR A 207 12.27 -3.79 -0.16
CA THR A 207 13.38 -4.64 -0.62
C THR A 207 14.59 -3.82 -1.06
N ILE A 208 14.39 -2.76 -1.85
CA ILE A 208 15.53 -1.91 -2.28
C ILE A 208 16.14 -1.18 -1.09
N SER A 209 15.31 -0.63 -0.19
CA SER A 209 15.77 0.06 1.02
C SER A 209 16.62 -0.86 1.89
N THR A 210 16.16 -2.10 2.12
CA THR A 210 16.92 -3.09 2.89
C THR A 210 18.22 -3.48 2.19
N CYS A 211 18.23 -3.62 0.86
CA CYS A 211 19.47 -3.86 0.13
C CYS A 211 20.47 -2.69 0.29
N GLU A 212 19.99 -1.44 0.27
CA GLU A 212 20.81 -0.25 0.51
C GLU A 212 21.38 -0.23 1.95
N GLU A 213 20.54 -0.54 2.95
CA GLU A 213 20.92 -0.59 4.37
C GLU A 213 22.03 -1.61 4.67
N ILE A 214 22.03 -2.75 3.97
CA ILE A 214 23.05 -3.81 4.13
C ILE A 214 24.17 -3.74 3.06
N ALA A 215 24.17 -2.71 2.22
CA ALA A 215 25.10 -2.52 1.11
C ALA A 215 25.13 -3.66 0.06
N ASP A 216 24.01 -4.38 -0.14
CA ASP A 216 23.83 -5.36 -1.22
C ASP A 216 23.35 -4.68 -2.52
N TYR A 217 24.20 -3.83 -3.07
CA TYR A 217 23.87 -3.02 -4.26
C TYR A 217 23.66 -3.87 -5.51
N LYS A 218 24.28 -5.06 -5.58
CA LYS A 218 24.09 -5.97 -6.70
C LYS A 218 22.66 -6.50 -6.73
N ARG A 219 22.14 -6.97 -5.59
CA ARG A 219 20.74 -7.40 -5.49
C ARG A 219 19.77 -6.24 -5.76
N ALA A 220 20.07 -5.05 -5.24
CA ALA A 220 19.26 -3.85 -5.50
C ALA A 220 19.15 -3.55 -7.01
N SER A 221 20.26 -3.64 -7.74
CA SER A 221 20.31 -3.46 -9.19
C SER A 221 19.50 -4.53 -9.93
N ASP A 222 19.63 -5.80 -9.56
CA ASP A 222 18.89 -6.91 -10.20
C ASP A 222 17.37 -6.75 -10.07
N TRP A 223 16.90 -6.36 -8.87
CA TRP A 223 15.48 -6.11 -8.64
C TRP A 223 14.97 -4.85 -9.33
N THR A 224 15.79 -3.80 -9.39
CA THR A 224 15.46 -2.57 -10.12
C THR A 224 15.25 -2.84 -11.61
N ASP A 225 16.13 -3.64 -12.20
CA ASP A 225 16.02 -4.08 -13.58
C ASP A 225 14.77 -4.95 -13.83
N ALA A 226 14.46 -5.86 -12.90
CA ALA A 226 13.25 -6.67 -12.97
C ALA A 226 11.98 -5.81 -12.91
N ALA A 227 11.94 -4.82 -12.01
CA ALA A 227 10.81 -3.90 -11.87
C ALA A 227 10.62 -3.02 -13.11
N ARG A 228 11.70 -2.52 -13.72
CA ARG A 228 11.64 -1.79 -14.99
C ARG A 228 10.99 -2.62 -16.09
N ARG A 229 11.48 -3.85 -16.30
CA ARG A 229 10.91 -4.76 -17.31
C ARG A 229 9.43 -5.08 -17.05
N TRP A 230 9.02 -5.16 -15.78
CA TRP A 230 7.62 -5.37 -15.42
C TRP A 230 6.76 -4.15 -15.75
N CYS A 231 7.21 -2.93 -15.42
CA CYS A 231 6.50 -1.70 -15.75
C CYS A 231 6.30 -1.54 -17.26
N GLU A 232 7.33 -1.82 -18.06
CA GLU A 232 7.27 -1.81 -19.52
C GLU A 232 6.22 -2.78 -20.06
N ARG A 233 6.16 -4.01 -19.52
CA ARG A 233 5.16 -5.02 -19.94
C ARG A 233 3.72 -4.63 -19.57
N GLN A 234 3.53 -4.02 -18.41
CA GLN A 234 2.19 -3.70 -17.89
C GLN A 234 1.67 -2.33 -18.37
N THR A 235 2.45 -1.57 -19.16
CA THR A 235 2.11 -0.19 -19.55
C THR A 235 1.77 0.70 -18.35
N ILE A 236 2.32 0.37 -17.18
CA ILE A 236 2.19 1.19 -15.98
C ILE A 236 3.27 2.26 -16.07
N THR A 237 2.88 3.52 -15.94
CA THR A 237 3.77 4.69 -15.99
C THR A 237 4.65 4.79 -14.73
N GLY A 238 5.41 3.72 -14.45
CA GLY A 238 6.24 3.56 -13.26
C GLY A 238 5.44 3.55 -11.95
N PHE A 239 6.06 3.05 -10.88
CA PHE A 239 5.61 3.39 -9.54
C PHE A 239 6.03 4.85 -9.22
N PRO A 240 5.11 5.78 -8.94
CA PRO A 240 5.46 7.17 -8.71
C PRO A 240 6.33 7.38 -7.47
N GLY A 241 7.14 8.45 -7.54
CA GLY A 241 7.89 9.02 -6.42
C GLY A 241 8.98 8.10 -5.87
N MET A 242 8.68 7.39 -4.78
CA MET A 242 9.70 6.66 -4.00
C MET A 242 10.41 5.55 -4.79
N CYS A 243 9.72 4.84 -5.67
CA CYS A 243 10.37 3.80 -6.47
C CYS A 243 11.38 4.37 -7.48
N ARG A 244 11.11 5.57 -8.03
CA ARG A 244 12.09 6.30 -8.88
C ARG A 244 13.26 6.81 -8.06
N VAL A 245 13.02 7.32 -6.84
CA VAL A 245 14.10 7.74 -5.94
C VAL A 245 15.03 6.58 -5.58
N HIS A 246 14.48 5.40 -5.25
CA HIS A 246 15.29 4.21 -5.01
C HIS A 246 16.07 3.78 -6.27
N ARG A 247 15.43 3.84 -7.45
CA ARG A 247 16.12 3.56 -8.72
C ARG A 247 17.27 4.54 -8.96
N ALA A 248 17.04 5.84 -8.80
CA ALA A 248 18.07 6.87 -8.91
C ALA A 248 19.22 6.64 -7.90
N SER A 249 18.89 6.30 -6.65
CA SER A 249 19.88 5.97 -5.62
C SER A 249 20.75 4.77 -6.00
N VAL A 250 20.15 3.67 -6.47
CA VAL A 250 20.87 2.48 -6.91
C VAL A 250 21.77 2.79 -8.12
N ILE A 251 21.24 3.49 -9.14
CA ILE A 251 22.02 3.91 -10.33
C ILE A 251 23.22 4.79 -9.90
N ARG A 252 22.99 5.74 -8.99
CA ARG A 252 24.05 6.60 -8.43
C ARG A 252 25.10 5.79 -7.68
N LEU A 253 24.69 4.85 -6.83
CA LEU A 253 25.60 4.03 -6.01
C LEU A 253 26.44 3.06 -6.85
N THR A 254 25.97 2.69 -8.04
CA THR A 254 26.72 1.88 -9.02
C THR A 254 27.61 2.71 -9.96
N GLY A 255 27.61 4.04 -9.82
CA GLY A 255 28.52 4.94 -10.55
C GLY A 255 27.98 5.50 -11.86
N ALA A 256 26.69 5.33 -12.17
CA ALA A 256 26.04 5.88 -13.37
C ALA A 256 25.36 7.24 -13.08
N TRP A 257 26.14 8.20 -12.59
CA TRP A 257 25.66 9.49 -12.05
C TRP A 257 24.76 10.30 -13.00
N GLN A 258 25.08 10.34 -14.29
CA GLN A 258 24.28 11.06 -15.28
C GLN A 258 22.92 10.40 -15.54
N GLU A 259 22.86 9.08 -15.52
CA GLU A 259 21.61 8.33 -15.64
C GLU A 259 20.76 8.50 -14.38
N ALA A 260 21.40 8.53 -13.20
CA ALA A 260 20.71 8.80 -11.94
C ALA A 260 20.11 10.21 -11.85
N GLU A 261 20.68 11.21 -12.53
CA GLU A 261 20.12 12.57 -12.57
C GLU A 261 18.89 12.68 -13.49
N GLN A 262 18.82 11.87 -14.54
CA GLN A 262 17.69 11.85 -15.50
C GLN A 262 16.51 11.00 -14.99
N GLU A 263 16.75 10.19 -13.97
CA GLU A 263 15.80 9.29 -13.35
C GLU A 263 14.77 10.02 -12.46
#